data_AF-A0A3E0KK57-F1
#
_entry.id   AF-A0A3E0KK57-F1
#
_cell.length_a   1.000
_cell.length_b   1.000
_cell.length_c   1.000
_cell.angle_alpha   90.00
_cell.angle_beta   90.00
_cell.angle_gamma   90.00
#
_symmetry.space_group_name_H-M   'P 1'
#
loop_
_entity.id
_entity.type
_entity.pdbx_description
1 polymer ?
#
loop_
_entity_poly.entity_id
_entity_poly.type
_entity_poly.pdbx_seq_one_letter_code
_entity_poly.pdbx_strand_id
1 'polypeptide(L)'
;MSPRNALAVTFWLLVGAAVIGAAGVLLAALFPEAAGVAPGEFVGDEAYRVQDLTLKRGYLELVFPDAHLVPVYRGGEVAGAVLVGSGRYVLEPRGADRALLATLTGFETVRDNVTAAYVSMDYRDLENARYSAGGRRDDNSQALERARQLLENRRRIHPSVAGAGMAALFREPNQDAVFAEGVDLGALLYRPGQPHEAHFVDLGSVTVRFGDAAARGRAGAGAFQLTLTAPVAMVLFASVLLLLLIMVVVLTADLEPRHPAAGLRLAREPATWLGALLLAAVEVGVVYMDQVRILALEPGWLYAAFALLALLRPLQAGPRPVVTGLSPRYPWRSLVVGLLVGVLGFLGAALRLPQGIDADATAGWPLLLAQGFLLQGFATEVYRRGLLQVTLQAAAGRRVGLALSPVLVGLLYILPRVLAQPAAWPQLLAEGLLLVALGETIFAFLFDRTGAVWAGSVARGLLFAAQRLLVY
;
A
#
# COMPACT_ATOMS: atom_id res chain seq x y z
N MET A 1 32.98 -21.82 -6.88
CA MET A 1 31.51 -21.76 -6.81
C MET A 1 31.08 -20.32 -7.06
N SER A 2 30.36 -20.05 -8.15
CA SER A 2 30.08 -18.67 -8.60
C SER A 2 29.08 -17.95 -7.68
N PRO A 3 29.27 -16.66 -7.36
CA PRO A 3 28.31 -15.86 -6.61
C PRO A 3 27.09 -15.58 -7.50
N ARG A 4 26.09 -16.46 -7.47
CA ARG A 4 24.83 -16.24 -8.17
C ARG A 4 23.91 -15.37 -7.30
N ASN A 5 23.48 -14.25 -7.88
CA ASN A 5 22.15 -13.67 -7.78
C ASN A 5 21.79 -12.67 -6.65
N ALA A 6 22.72 -11.83 -6.19
CA ALA A 6 22.31 -10.59 -5.49
C ALA A 6 21.46 -9.69 -6.41
N LEU A 7 21.84 -9.59 -7.69
CA LEU A 7 21.16 -8.79 -8.71
C LEU A 7 19.74 -9.28 -9.02
N ALA A 8 19.54 -10.61 -9.06
CA ALA A 8 18.21 -11.18 -9.28
C ALA A 8 17.30 -10.93 -8.06
N VAL A 9 17.84 -11.00 -6.84
CA VAL A 9 17.08 -10.74 -5.61
C VAL A 9 16.69 -9.26 -5.51
N THR A 10 17.61 -8.32 -5.76
CA THR A 10 17.30 -6.89 -5.78
C THR A 10 16.31 -6.55 -6.90
N PHE A 11 16.46 -7.19 -8.07
CA PHE A 11 15.50 -7.08 -9.17
C PHE A 11 14.11 -7.57 -8.74
N TRP A 12 13.98 -8.71 -8.07
CA TRP A 12 12.68 -9.22 -7.63
C TRP A 12 12.06 -8.41 -6.48
N LEU A 13 12.86 -7.85 -5.58
CA LEU A 13 12.37 -6.89 -4.57
C LEU A 13 11.88 -5.60 -5.24
N LEU A 14 12.59 -5.09 -6.24
CA LEU A 14 12.18 -3.94 -7.04
C LEU A 14 10.93 -4.23 -7.86
N VAL A 15 10.84 -5.41 -8.49
CA VAL A 15 9.65 -5.85 -9.23
C VAL A 15 8.47 -6.06 -8.28
N GLY A 16 8.67 -6.69 -7.12
CA GLY A 16 7.65 -6.85 -6.09
C GLY A 16 7.14 -5.50 -5.59
N ALA A 17 8.04 -4.56 -5.26
CA ALA A 17 7.68 -3.21 -4.87
C ALA A 17 6.98 -2.43 -6.00
N ALA A 18 7.44 -2.57 -7.24
CA ALA A 18 6.84 -1.93 -8.41
C ALA A 18 5.45 -2.51 -8.73
N VAL A 19 5.25 -3.82 -8.61
CA VAL A 19 3.95 -4.47 -8.84
C VAL A 19 2.98 -4.16 -7.71
N ILE A 20 3.43 -4.12 -6.44
CA ILE A 20 2.62 -3.65 -5.31
C ILE A 20 2.21 -2.19 -5.53
N GLY A 21 3.15 -1.34 -5.96
CA GLY A 21 2.89 0.04 -6.32
C GLY A 21 1.87 0.17 -7.47
N ALA A 22 2.07 -0.58 -8.56
CA ALA A 22 1.20 -0.58 -9.73
C ALA A 22 -0.20 -1.13 -9.41
N ALA A 23 -0.31 -2.18 -8.59
CA ALA A 23 -1.59 -2.71 -8.12
C ALA A 23 -2.33 -1.70 -7.23
N GLY A 24 -1.60 -0.97 -6.37
CA GLY A 24 -2.14 0.15 -5.60
C GLY A 24 -2.68 1.28 -6.49
N VAL A 25 -1.94 1.65 -7.54
CA VAL A 25 -2.37 2.65 -8.53
C VAL A 25 -3.59 2.17 -9.34
N LEU A 26 -3.59 0.90 -9.79
CA LEU A 26 -4.70 0.31 -10.55
C LEU A 26 -5.98 0.27 -9.70
N LEU A 27 -5.89 -0.10 -8.41
CA LEU A 27 -7.06 -0.06 -7.53
C LEU A 27 -7.52 1.35 -7.23
N ALA A 28 -6.62 2.32 -7.07
CA ALA A 28 -7.00 3.73 -6.92
C ALA A 28 -7.73 4.26 -8.16
N ALA A 29 -7.35 3.78 -9.35
CA ALA A 29 -8.05 4.09 -10.60
C ALA A 29 -9.42 3.40 -10.72
N LEU A 30 -9.55 2.16 -10.22
CA LEU A 30 -10.79 1.37 -10.31
C LEU A 30 -11.80 1.69 -9.20
N PHE A 31 -11.33 2.14 -8.03
CA PHE A 31 -12.16 2.41 -6.84
C PHE A 31 -11.76 3.76 -6.21
N PRO A 32 -12.05 4.90 -6.87
CA PRO A 32 -11.64 6.23 -6.41
C PRO A 32 -12.22 6.60 -5.04
N GLU A 33 -13.39 6.08 -4.68
CA GLU A 33 -14.02 6.32 -3.37
C GLU A 33 -13.25 5.69 -2.20
N ALA A 34 -12.52 4.60 -2.42
CA ALA A 34 -11.69 3.93 -1.41
C ALA A 34 -10.37 4.69 -1.13
N ALA A 35 -9.98 5.60 -2.01
CA ALA A 35 -8.73 6.37 -1.91
C ALA A 35 -8.82 7.56 -0.93
N GLY A 36 -10.02 7.89 -0.44
CA GLY A 36 -10.30 9.07 0.36
C GLY A 36 -10.18 10.34 -0.49
N VAL A 37 -11.24 11.15 -0.52
CA VAL A 37 -11.16 12.49 -1.12
C VAL A 37 -10.38 13.36 -0.14
N ALA A 38 -9.17 13.80 -0.51
CA ALA A 38 -8.47 14.81 0.29
C ALA A 38 -9.38 16.03 0.44
N PRO A 39 -9.53 16.61 1.64
CA PRO A 39 -10.38 17.78 1.83
C PRO A 39 -9.89 18.89 0.90
N GLY A 40 -10.76 19.29 -0.05
CA GLY A 40 -10.44 20.33 -1.02
C GLY A 40 -10.21 21.66 -0.32
N GLU A 41 -9.24 22.44 -0.80
CA GLU A 41 -9.04 23.81 -0.34
C GLU A 41 -10.19 24.72 -0.79
N PHE A 42 -10.78 25.50 0.08
CA PHE A 42 -11.82 26.45 -0.29
C PHE A 42 -11.49 27.85 0.23
N VAL A 43 -11.93 28.86 -0.51
CA VAL A 43 -11.76 30.26 -0.15
C VAL A 43 -12.74 30.59 0.98
N GLY A 44 -12.29 31.28 2.02
CA GLY A 44 -13.15 31.78 3.08
C GLY A 44 -14.10 32.88 2.59
N ASP A 45 -15.10 33.20 3.41
CA ASP A 45 -16.07 34.28 3.12
C ASP A 45 -15.56 35.67 3.56
N GLU A 46 -14.28 35.77 3.91
CA GLU A 46 -13.66 36.98 4.45
C GLU A 46 -12.52 37.44 3.55
N ALA A 47 -12.45 38.75 3.29
CA ALA A 47 -11.30 39.38 2.65
C ALA A 47 -10.78 40.50 3.55
N TYR A 48 -9.46 40.67 3.55
CA TYR A 48 -8.77 41.69 4.34
C TYR A 48 -7.99 42.59 3.39
N ARG A 49 -8.33 43.88 3.33
CA ARG A 49 -7.51 44.84 2.58
C ARG A 49 -6.22 45.11 3.34
N VAL A 50 -5.09 44.93 2.66
CA VAL A 50 -3.73 45.04 3.18
C VAL A 50 -2.92 46.01 2.34
N GLN A 51 -2.01 46.75 2.97
CA GLN A 51 -1.13 47.74 2.32
C GLN A 51 0.34 47.41 2.55
N ASP A 52 1.16 47.64 1.52
CA ASP A 52 2.61 47.42 1.54
C ASP A 52 3.05 46.02 2.02
N LEU A 53 2.28 45.00 1.66
CA LEU A 53 2.58 43.62 2.06
C LEU A 53 3.75 43.06 1.25
N THR A 54 4.78 42.61 1.96
CA THR A 54 5.93 41.92 1.37
C THR A 54 6.08 40.53 1.98
N LEU A 55 6.08 39.49 1.14
CA LEU A 55 6.24 38.10 1.57
C LEU A 55 7.47 37.49 0.91
N LYS A 56 8.38 36.94 1.72
CA LYS A 56 9.60 36.30 1.25
C LYS A 56 9.59 34.81 1.53
N ARG A 57 9.82 34.00 0.50
CA ARG A 57 9.91 32.54 0.57
C ARG A 57 11.16 32.08 -0.20
N GLY A 58 12.24 31.74 0.49
CA GLY A 58 13.51 31.35 -0.14
C GLY A 58 14.08 32.43 -1.07
N TYR A 59 14.25 32.10 -2.35
CA TYR A 59 14.70 33.02 -3.41
C TYR A 59 13.57 33.87 -4.01
N LEU A 60 12.30 33.60 -3.67
CA LEU A 60 11.16 34.34 -4.19
C LEU A 60 10.69 35.41 -3.19
N GLU A 61 10.46 36.61 -3.70
CA GLU A 61 9.88 37.73 -2.98
C GLU A 61 8.63 38.23 -3.71
N LEU A 62 7.52 38.36 -2.99
CA LEU A 62 6.25 38.92 -3.46
C LEU A 62 6.02 40.27 -2.81
N VAL A 63 5.68 41.28 -3.62
CA VAL A 63 5.44 42.64 -3.14
C VAL A 63 4.07 43.11 -3.66
N PHE A 64 3.18 43.47 -2.74
CA PHE A 64 1.84 43.98 -3.00
C PHE A 64 1.61 45.32 -2.29
N PRO A 65 1.67 46.45 -3.00
CA PRO A 65 1.42 47.78 -2.42
C PRO A 65 -0.01 47.97 -1.90
N ASP A 66 -1.02 47.45 -2.60
CA ASP A 66 -2.42 47.42 -2.18
C ASP A 66 -3.06 46.13 -2.72
N ALA A 67 -3.61 45.31 -1.81
CA ALA A 67 -4.21 44.03 -2.17
C ALA A 67 -5.26 43.58 -1.16
N HIS A 68 -6.05 42.59 -1.55
CA HIS A 68 -6.95 41.85 -0.68
C HIS A 68 -6.31 40.50 -0.33
N LEU A 69 -6.09 40.26 0.96
CA LEU A 69 -5.68 38.99 1.53
C LEU A 69 -6.93 38.16 1.86
N VAL A 70 -7.09 37.03 1.18
CA VAL A 70 -8.24 36.15 1.31
C VAL A 70 -7.79 34.79 1.89
N PRO A 71 -8.26 34.37 3.07
CA PRO A 71 -7.87 33.10 3.67
C PRO A 71 -8.36 31.89 2.84
N VAL A 72 -7.55 30.85 2.81
CA VAL A 72 -7.89 29.56 2.21
C VAL A 72 -7.88 28.48 3.28
N TYR A 73 -8.97 27.71 3.34
CA TYR A 73 -9.19 26.68 4.35
C TYR A 73 -9.11 25.28 3.74
N ARG A 74 -8.63 24.32 4.55
CA ARG A 74 -8.62 22.89 4.26
C ARG A 74 -9.05 22.13 5.50
N GLY A 75 -10.12 21.35 5.40
CA GLY A 75 -10.59 20.55 6.53
C GLY A 75 -10.96 21.37 7.79
N GLY A 76 -11.29 22.66 7.62
CA GLY A 76 -11.59 23.58 8.72
C GLY A 76 -10.39 24.38 9.25
N GLU A 77 -9.17 24.11 8.79
CA GLU A 77 -7.95 24.83 9.20
C GLU A 77 -7.44 25.74 8.08
N VAL A 78 -6.70 26.80 8.41
CA VAL A 78 -6.05 27.68 7.42
C VAL A 78 -4.90 26.94 6.73
N ALA A 79 -4.97 26.84 5.41
CA ALA A 79 -3.96 26.21 4.56
C ALA A 79 -3.10 27.21 3.76
N GLY A 80 -3.59 28.44 3.64
CA GLY A 80 -2.88 29.52 2.95
C GLY A 80 -3.71 30.78 2.82
N ALA A 81 -3.24 31.68 1.97
CA ALA A 81 -3.98 32.87 1.57
C ALA A 81 -3.82 33.14 0.07
N VAL A 82 -4.85 33.74 -0.52
CA VAL A 82 -4.76 34.34 -1.86
C VAL A 82 -4.66 35.85 -1.71
N LEU A 83 -3.64 36.42 -2.32
CA LEU A 83 -3.45 37.85 -2.51
C LEU A 83 -4.07 38.24 -3.85
N VAL A 84 -5.02 39.16 -3.84
CA VAL A 84 -5.67 39.69 -5.04
C VAL A 84 -5.39 41.18 -5.15
N GLY A 85 -4.72 41.61 -6.22
CA GLY A 85 -4.34 43.00 -6.41
C GLY A 85 -3.12 43.12 -7.33
N SER A 86 -2.78 44.35 -7.68
CA SER A 86 -1.57 44.63 -8.46
C SER A 86 -0.33 44.49 -7.58
N GLY A 87 0.49 43.49 -7.87
CA GLY A 87 1.78 43.27 -7.21
C GLY A 87 2.88 42.90 -8.19
N ARG A 88 4.01 42.45 -7.66
CA ARG A 88 5.09 41.86 -8.45
C ARG A 88 5.76 40.70 -7.71
N TYR A 89 6.32 39.76 -8.45
CA TYR A 89 7.24 38.77 -7.90
C TYR A 89 8.67 39.03 -8.38
N VAL A 90 9.64 38.70 -7.53
CA VAL A 90 11.07 38.77 -7.83
C VAL A 90 11.72 37.45 -7.40
N LEU A 91 12.28 36.71 -8.36
CA LEU A 91 13.05 35.50 -8.13
C LEU A 91 14.54 35.81 -8.27
N GLU A 92 15.26 35.81 -7.15
CA GLU A 92 16.68 36.18 -7.08
C GLU A 92 17.53 35.10 -6.37
N PRO A 93 17.94 34.04 -7.08
CA PRO A 93 18.90 33.06 -6.57
C PRO A 93 20.31 33.64 -6.44
N ARG A 94 21.15 32.97 -5.65
CA ARG A 94 22.54 33.40 -5.33
C ARG A 94 23.58 32.40 -5.85
N GLY A 95 24.79 32.88 -6.15
CA GLY A 95 25.94 32.03 -6.48
C GLY A 95 25.70 31.11 -7.68
N ALA A 96 26.00 29.81 -7.54
CA ALA A 96 25.85 28.81 -8.61
C ALA A 96 24.40 28.63 -9.09
N ASP A 97 23.41 28.85 -8.21
CA ASP A 97 21.98 28.79 -8.55
C ASP A 97 21.56 29.93 -9.49
N ARG A 98 22.22 31.10 -9.40
CA ARG A 98 22.01 32.23 -10.33
C ARG A 98 22.49 31.89 -11.74
N ALA A 99 23.66 31.27 -11.86
CA ALA A 99 24.17 30.82 -13.15
C ALA A 99 23.28 29.73 -13.77
N LEU A 100 22.72 28.84 -12.95
CA LEU A 100 21.78 27.80 -13.38
C LEU A 100 20.48 28.41 -13.95
N LEU A 101 19.91 29.41 -13.26
CA LEU A 101 18.74 30.13 -13.73
C LEU A 101 19.04 30.80 -15.09
N ALA A 102 20.13 31.55 -15.18
CA ALA A 102 20.53 32.22 -16.41
C ALA A 102 20.72 31.27 -17.60
N THR A 103 21.25 30.07 -17.34
CA THR A 103 21.44 29.04 -18.38
C THR A 103 20.11 28.48 -18.90
N LEU A 104 19.12 28.31 -18.01
CA LEU A 104 17.86 27.65 -18.35
C LEU A 104 16.77 28.60 -18.85
N THR A 105 16.75 29.84 -18.36
CA THR A 105 15.71 30.82 -18.70
C THR A 105 16.24 32.01 -19.49
N GLY A 106 17.57 32.20 -19.56
CA GLY A 106 18.20 33.38 -20.14
C GLY A 106 18.26 34.59 -19.20
N PHE A 107 17.72 34.49 -17.98
CA PHE A 107 17.65 35.59 -17.02
C PHE A 107 18.44 35.28 -15.74
N GLU A 108 19.29 36.20 -15.29
CA GLU A 108 19.96 36.07 -13.97
C GLU A 108 19.02 36.31 -12.79
N THR A 109 17.98 37.12 -13.01
CA THR A 109 16.90 37.39 -12.06
C THR A 109 15.60 37.48 -12.82
N VAL A 110 14.53 36.86 -12.31
CA VAL A 110 13.21 36.95 -12.93
C VAL A 110 12.35 37.94 -12.16
N ARG A 111 11.69 38.85 -12.88
CA ARG A 111 10.76 39.84 -12.32
C ARG A 111 9.54 39.94 -13.21
N ASP A 112 8.37 39.91 -12.63
CA ASP A 112 7.10 40.06 -13.35
C ASP A 112 6.04 40.70 -12.45
N ASN A 113 5.07 41.35 -13.08
CA ASN A 113 3.89 41.85 -12.39
C ASN A 113 2.90 40.72 -12.16
N VAL A 114 2.12 40.79 -11.08
CA VAL A 114 1.10 39.79 -10.75
C VAL A 114 -0.23 40.46 -10.45
N THR A 115 -1.30 39.79 -10.85
CA THR A 115 -2.68 40.20 -10.51
C THR A 115 -3.24 39.45 -9.32
N ALA A 116 -2.70 38.25 -9.05
CA ALA A 116 -3.04 37.46 -7.89
C ALA A 116 -1.95 36.41 -7.59
N ALA A 117 -1.80 36.06 -6.32
CA ALA A 117 -0.88 35.02 -5.88
C ALA A 117 -1.45 34.22 -4.72
N TYR A 118 -1.40 32.89 -4.81
CA TYR A 118 -1.65 31.99 -3.70
C TYR A 118 -0.34 31.76 -2.96
N VAL A 119 -0.37 31.88 -1.64
CA VAL A 119 0.77 31.61 -0.76
C VAL A 119 0.34 30.64 0.33
N SER A 120 1.05 29.53 0.46
CA SER A 120 0.84 28.61 1.58
C SER A 120 1.41 29.21 2.87
N MET A 121 0.57 29.17 3.91
CA MET A 121 0.86 29.71 5.23
C MET A 121 -0.09 29.10 6.25
N ASP A 122 0.38 28.96 7.49
CA ASP A 122 -0.48 28.57 8.60
C ASP A 122 -1.30 29.78 9.12
N TYR A 123 -2.18 29.51 10.08
CA TYR A 123 -3.00 30.56 10.70
C TYR A 123 -2.15 31.70 11.29
N ARG A 124 -1.00 31.38 11.90
CA ARG A 124 -0.15 32.36 12.57
C ARG A 124 0.55 33.27 11.58
N ASP A 125 1.09 32.71 10.50
CA ASP A 125 1.70 33.44 9.40
C ASP A 125 0.68 34.35 8.69
N LEU A 126 -0.55 33.85 8.48
CA LEU A 126 -1.64 34.64 7.90
C LEU A 126 -1.99 35.85 8.77
N GLU A 127 -2.16 35.63 10.07
CA GLU A 127 -2.44 36.71 11.03
C GLU A 127 -1.28 37.71 11.09
N ASN A 128 -0.03 37.24 11.09
CA ASN A 128 1.14 38.12 11.04
C ASN A 128 1.17 38.97 9.76
N ALA A 129 0.89 38.37 8.60
CA ALA A 129 0.81 39.09 7.32
C ALA A 129 -0.33 40.13 7.35
N ARG A 130 -1.49 39.77 7.90
CA ARG A 130 -2.61 40.69 8.08
C ARG A 130 -2.24 41.87 8.98
N TYR A 131 -1.70 41.63 10.17
CA TYR A 131 -1.41 42.70 11.12
C TYR A 131 -0.26 43.61 10.65
N SER A 132 0.80 43.03 10.08
CA SER A 132 1.96 43.81 9.60
C SER A 132 1.61 44.76 8.47
N ALA A 133 0.62 44.40 7.63
CA ALA A 133 0.14 45.21 6.51
C ALA A 133 -1.13 46.03 6.84
N GLY A 134 -1.45 46.22 8.12
CA GLY A 134 -2.59 47.04 8.56
C GLY A 134 -3.96 46.50 8.15
N GLY A 135 -4.08 45.17 8.01
CA GLY A 135 -5.22 44.47 7.44
C GLY A 135 -6.56 44.82 8.08
N ARG A 136 -7.50 45.29 7.27
CA ARG A 136 -8.89 45.57 7.69
C ARG A 136 -9.84 44.70 6.89
N ARG A 137 -10.83 44.11 7.57
CA ARG A 137 -11.88 43.36 6.88
C ARG A 137 -12.58 44.28 5.88
N ASP A 138 -12.72 43.80 4.66
CA ASP A 138 -13.32 44.50 3.54
C ASP A 138 -14.18 43.51 2.77
N ASP A 139 -15.48 43.79 2.62
CA ASP A 139 -16.45 42.88 2.01
C ASP A 139 -16.41 43.01 0.47
N ASN A 140 -15.21 42.87 -0.11
CA ASN A 140 -15.00 42.95 -1.54
C ASN A 140 -15.31 41.62 -2.23
N SER A 141 -16.54 41.48 -2.73
CA SER A 141 -17.01 40.29 -3.44
C SER A 141 -16.20 39.96 -4.71
N GLN A 142 -15.63 40.97 -5.38
CA GLN A 142 -14.78 40.75 -6.56
C GLN A 142 -13.45 40.11 -6.18
N ALA A 143 -12.87 40.49 -5.04
CA ALA A 143 -11.64 39.88 -4.55
C ALA A 143 -11.86 38.41 -4.17
N LEU A 144 -12.98 38.09 -3.52
CA LEU A 144 -13.35 36.71 -3.19
C LEU A 144 -13.52 35.85 -4.46
N GLU A 145 -14.22 36.38 -5.47
CA GLU A 145 -14.42 35.66 -6.72
C GLU A 145 -13.12 35.44 -7.48
N ARG A 146 -12.25 36.45 -7.52
CA ARG A 146 -10.93 36.32 -8.13
C ARG A 146 -10.06 35.32 -7.39
N ALA A 147 -10.14 35.27 -6.06
CA ALA A 147 -9.43 34.27 -5.26
C ALA A 147 -9.92 32.84 -5.56
N ARG A 148 -11.23 32.64 -5.75
CA ARG A 148 -11.80 31.34 -6.16
C ARG A 148 -11.29 30.92 -7.54
N GLN A 149 -11.29 31.84 -8.50
CA GLN A 149 -10.78 31.58 -9.85
C GLN A 149 -9.30 31.22 -9.83
N LEU A 150 -8.47 31.94 -9.07
CA LEU A 150 -7.04 31.62 -8.93
C LEU A 150 -6.86 30.21 -8.36
N LEU A 151 -7.61 29.87 -7.31
CA LEU A 151 -7.54 28.55 -6.67
C LEU A 151 -7.97 27.43 -7.62
N GLU A 152 -8.99 27.67 -8.45
CA GLU A 152 -9.43 26.72 -9.47
C GLU A 152 -8.40 26.58 -10.61
N ASN A 153 -7.83 27.68 -11.10
CA ASN A 153 -6.75 27.68 -12.09
C ASN A 153 -5.54 26.90 -11.59
N ARG A 154 -5.12 27.16 -10.34
CA ARG A 154 -4.05 26.41 -9.68
C ARG A 154 -4.36 24.91 -9.66
N ARG A 155 -5.59 24.52 -9.31
CA ARG A 155 -6.03 23.11 -9.33
C ARG A 155 -6.01 22.48 -10.73
N ARG A 156 -6.22 23.26 -11.80
CA ARG A 156 -6.13 22.75 -13.18
C ARG A 156 -4.69 22.56 -13.64
N ILE A 157 -3.81 23.50 -13.29
CA ILE A 157 -2.38 23.49 -13.68
C ILE A 157 -1.62 22.45 -12.86
N HIS A 158 -1.88 22.39 -11.55
CA HIS A 158 -1.42 21.35 -10.66
C HIS A 158 -2.61 20.75 -9.93
N PRO A 159 -3.27 19.73 -10.52
CA PRO A 159 -4.21 18.94 -9.75
C PRO A 159 -3.46 18.44 -8.53
N SER A 160 -3.99 18.73 -7.35
CA SER A 160 -3.57 18.06 -6.14
C SER A 160 -3.85 16.58 -6.37
N VAL A 161 -2.88 15.85 -6.91
CA VAL A 161 -2.92 14.38 -6.97
C VAL A 161 -2.64 13.90 -5.55
N ALA A 162 -3.58 14.21 -4.65
CA ALA A 162 -3.85 13.44 -3.46
C ALA A 162 -4.85 12.33 -3.85
N GLY A 163 -4.56 11.66 -4.96
CA GLY A 163 -5.16 10.40 -5.32
C GLY A 163 -4.26 9.30 -4.79
N ALA A 164 -4.80 8.49 -3.89
CA ALA A 164 -4.15 7.43 -3.13
C ALA A 164 -3.44 7.89 -1.85
N GLY A 165 -4.00 7.50 -0.70
CA GLY A 165 -3.46 7.65 0.66
C GLY A 165 -2.05 7.10 0.94
N MET A 166 -1.20 6.93 -0.07
CA MET A 166 0.26 6.85 0.06
C MET A 166 0.94 8.22 0.14
N ALA A 167 0.26 9.32 -0.20
CA ALA A 167 0.84 10.66 -0.08
C ALA A 167 1.22 11.00 1.38
N ALA A 168 0.52 10.46 2.39
CA ALA A 168 0.87 10.68 3.79
C ALA A 168 2.28 10.17 4.19
N LEU A 169 2.88 9.26 3.40
CA LEU A 169 4.24 8.75 3.64
C LEU A 169 5.30 9.32 2.68
N PHE A 170 4.92 9.95 1.57
CA PHE A 170 5.89 10.41 0.56
C PHE A 170 5.65 11.81 -0.03
N ARG A 171 4.56 12.51 0.34
CA ARG A 171 4.31 13.90 -0.06
C ARG A 171 3.48 14.61 1.00
N GLU A 172 4.11 15.47 1.79
CA GLU A 172 3.38 16.51 2.53
C GLU A 172 2.43 17.23 1.54
N PRO A 173 1.13 17.32 1.86
CA PRO A 173 0.15 17.87 0.95
C PRO A 173 0.32 19.40 0.88
N ASN A 174 0.97 19.88 -0.20
CA ASN A 174 1.37 21.26 -0.55
C ASN A 174 2.83 21.61 -0.25
N GLN A 175 3.73 21.21 -1.15
CA GLN A 175 5.06 21.82 -1.22
C GLN A 175 5.11 23.08 -2.13
N ASP A 176 3.99 23.44 -2.78
CA ASP A 176 3.90 24.70 -3.52
C ASP A 176 3.66 25.83 -2.51
N ALA A 177 4.71 26.55 -2.11
CA ALA A 177 4.53 27.66 -1.18
C ALA A 177 3.98 28.90 -1.88
N VAL A 178 4.18 29.05 -3.20
CA VAL A 178 3.67 30.19 -3.96
C VAL A 178 3.24 29.76 -5.36
N PHE A 179 2.03 30.15 -5.75
CA PHE A 179 1.56 30.15 -7.14
C PHE A 179 1.18 31.60 -7.51
N ALA A 180 1.87 32.17 -8.49
CA ALA A 180 1.67 33.55 -8.92
C ALA A 180 1.26 33.59 -10.39
N GLU A 181 0.16 34.28 -10.70
CA GLU A 181 -0.23 34.57 -12.09
C GLU A 181 0.54 35.82 -12.55
N GLY A 182 1.69 35.58 -13.20
CA GLY A 182 2.48 36.61 -13.85
C GLY A 182 1.80 37.15 -15.12
N VAL A 183 2.01 38.43 -15.40
CA VAL A 183 1.40 39.11 -16.56
C VAL A 183 2.19 38.85 -17.84
N ASP A 184 3.52 38.99 -17.78
CA ASP A 184 4.38 38.95 -18.97
C ASP A 184 5.06 37.58 -19.15
N LEU A 185 5.41 36.92 -18.05
CA LEU A 185 6.13 35.64 -18.04
C LEU A 185 5.23 34.44 -17.71
N GLY A 186 3.94 34.73 -17.49
CA GLY A 186 2.91 33.74 -17.21
C GLY A 186 2.97 33.17 -15.80
N ALA A 187 2.31 32.03 -15.58
CA ALA A 187 2.18 31.47 -14.24
C ALA A 187 3.52 30.92 -13.70
N LEU A 188 3.91 31.36 -12.50
CA LEU A 188 5.07 30.87 -11.76
C LEU A 188 4.62 30.02 -10.58
N LEU A 189 5.15 28.80 -10.51
CA LEU A 189 5.06 27.96 -9.32
C LEU A 189 6.41 27.85 -8.63
N TYR A 190 6.44 28.13 -7.33
CA TYR A 190 7.67 28.14 -6.55
C TYR A 190 7.59 27.32 -5.27
N ARG A 191 8.64 26.51 -5.04
CA ARG A 191 8.82 25.65 -3.88
C ARG A 191 10.07 26.06 -3.09
N PRO A 192 9.92 26.53 -1.84
CA PRO A 192 11.03 26.97 -1.00
C PRO A 192 11.75 25.82 -0.27
N GLY A 193 11.45 24.54 -0.55
CA GLY A 193 12.17 23.39 0.04
C GLY A 193 13.61 23.26 -0.46
N GLN A 194 14.40 22.31 0.06
CA GLN A 194 15.68 21.91 -0.54
C GLN A 194 15.50 20.57 -1.27
N PRO A 195 15.71 20.49 -2.60
CA PRO A 195 16.09 21.59 -3.50
C PRO A 195 14.95 22.60 -3.72
N HIS A 196 15.27 23.88 -3.92
CA HIS A 196 14.27 24.90 -4.25
C HIS A 196 13.85 24.70 -5.71
N GLU A 197 12.56 24.77 -6.03
CA GLU A 197 12.07 24.52 -7.40
C GLU A 197 11.27 25.72 -7.91
N ALA A 198 11.56 26.18 -9.12
CA ALA A 198 10.80 27.19 -9.84
C ALA A 198 10.33 26.63 -11.18
N HIS A 199 9.02 26.61 -11.42
CA HIS A 199 8.41 26.15 -12.66
C HIS A 199 7.68 27.31 -13.34
N PHE A 200 8.09 27.62 -14.58
CA PHE A 200 7.46 28.64 -15.42
C PHE A 200 6.53 27.95 -16.42
N VAL A 201 5.22 28.14 -16.27
CA VAL A 201 4.22 27.41 -17.07
C VAL A 201 4.27 27.84 -18.54
N ASP A 202 4.28 29.14 -18.79
CA ASP A 202 4.15 29.70 -20.14
C ASP A 202 5.50 29.94 -20.83
N LEU A 203 6.60 29.88 -20.08
CA LEU A 203 7.97 29.99 -20.59
C LEU A 203 8.50 28.62 -21.04
N GLY A 204 7.71 27.92 -21.87
CA GLY A 204 8.03 26.60 -22.39
C GLY A 204 8.06 25.47 -21.35
N SER A 205 7.36 25.61 -20.23
CA SER A 205 7.35 24.64 -19.11
C SER A 205 8.73 24.37 -18.48
N VAL A 206 9.60 25.39 -18.42
CA VAL A 206 10.94 25.25 -17.85
C VAL A 206 10.88 25.11 -16.33
N THR A 207 11.51 24.06 -15.80
CA THR A 207 11.68 23.83 -14.37
C THR A 207 13.14 23.98 -13.96
N VAL A 208 13.42 24.84 -12.99
CA VAL A 208 14.75 25.08 -12.43
C VAL A 208 14.80 24.54 -11.00
N ARG A 209 15.78 23.66 -10.70
CA ARG A 209 15.99 23.07 -9.37
C ARG A 209 17.32 23.54 -8.79
N PHE A 210 17.23 24.28 -7.70
CA PHE A 210 18.36 24.92 -7.01
C PHE A 210 18.88 24.05 -5.87
N GLY A 211 20.20 24.02 -5.63
CA GLY A 211 20.83 23.26 -4.54
C GLY A 211 21.22 21.81 -4.84
N ASP A 212 21.05 21.31 -6.06
CA ASP A 212 21.20 19.88 -6.40
C ASP A 212 22.62 19.45 -6.83
N ALA A 213 23.64 20.27 -6.59
CA ALA A 213 25.03 19.95 -6.97
C ALA A 213 25.57 18.68 -6.27
N ALA A 214 25.09 18.38 -5.05
CA ALA A 214 25.50 17.21 -4.29
C ALA A 214 24.76 15.91 -4.67
N ALA A 215 23.60 15.99 -5.35
CA ALA A 215 22.81 14.82 -5.74
C ALA A 215 23.32 14.16 -7.03
N ARG A 216 23.88 14.97 -7.97
CA ARG A 216 24.48 14.44 -9.21
C ARG A 216 25.72 13.57 -8.98
N GLY A 217 26.40 13.72 -7.84
CA GLY A 217 27.60 12.95 -7.49
C GLY A 217 27.35 11.58 -6.83
N ARG A 218 26.12 11.26 -6.40
CA ARG A 218 25.81 10.02 -5.65
C ARG A 218 25.10 8.93 -6.45
N ALA A 219 24.73 9.19 -7.70
CA ALA A 219 23.99 8.23 -8.54
C ALA A 219 24.88 7.14 -9.21
N GLY A 220 26.13 6.99 -8.78
CA GLY A 220 27.04 6.01 -9.38
C GLY A 220 28.09 5.50 -8.41
N ALA A 221 27.72 4.56 -7.52
CA ALA A 221 28.63 3.55 -6.97
C ALA A 221 27.89 2.66 -5.96
N GLY A 222 27.86 1.35 -6.21
CA GLY A 222 27.53 0.36 -5.18
C GLY A 222 26.73 -0.82 -5.69
N ALA A 223 27.34 -1.68 -6.50
CA ALA A 223 26.82 -3.04 -6.70
C ALA A 223 26.99 -3.80 -5.37
N PHE A 224 25.91 -3.91 -4.59
CA PHE A 224 25.88 -4.74 -3.37
C PHE A 224 26.06 -6.21 -3.76
N GLN A 225 27.23 -6.77 -3.48
CA GLN A 225 27.45 -8.22 -3.53
C GLN A 225 26.92 -8.84 -2.24
N LEU A 226 25.66 -9.27 -2.27
CA LEU A 226 25.04 -10.06 -1.21
C LEU A 226 25.33 -11.56 -1.47
N THR A 227 26.14 -12.19 -0.64
CA THR A 227 26.26 -13.66 -0.60
C THR A 227 25.08 -14.23 0.18
N LEU A 228 24.24 -15.02 -0.50
CA LEU A 228 23.09 -15.71 0.09
C LEU A 228 23.57 -16.83 1.04
N THR A 229 23.72 -16.50 2.32
CA THR A 229 23.76 -17.49 3.40
C THR A 229 22.32 -17.81 3.83
N ALA A 230 22.09 -18.99 4.42
CA ALA A 230 20.77 -19.39 4.95
C ALA A 230 20.05 -18.29 5.79
N PRO A 231 20.71 -17.53 6.69
CA PRO A 231 20.06 -16.44 7.42
C PRO A 231 19.67 -15.25 6.52
N VAL A 232 20.43 -14.94 5.47
CA VAL A 232 20.10 -13.84 4.53
C VAL A 232 18.87 -14.19 3.69
N ALA A 233 18.74 -15.45 3.25
CA ALA A 233 17.55 -15.92 2.54
C ALA A 233 16.29 -15.85 3.42
N MET A 234 16.42 -16.17 4.71
CA MET A 234 15.32 -16.02 5.68
C MET A 234 14.88 -14.56 5.85
N VAL A 235 15.82 -13.61 5.98
CA VAL A 235 15.51 -12.18 6.11
C VAL A 235 14.82 -11.65 4.85
N LEU A 236 15.27 -12.07 3.67
CA LEU A 236 14.66 -11.71 2.39
C LEU A 236 13.23 -12.24 2.27
N PHE A 237 13.02 -13.51 2.63
CA PHE A 237 11.69 -14.12 2.63
C PHE A 237 10.75 -13.40 3.60
N ALA A 238 11.22 -13.08 4.81
CA ALA A 238 10.47 -12.30 5.79
C ALA A 238 10.12 -10.88 5.27
N SER A 239 11.02 -10.25 4.51
CA SER A 239 10.79 -8.93 3.92
C SER A 239 9.72 -8.96 2.81
N VAL A 240 9.74 -9.97 1.95
CA VAL A 240 8.71 -10.18 0.92
C VAL A 240 7.35 -10.48 1.56
N LEU A 241 7.33 -11.32 2.59
CA LEU A 241 6.12 -11.60 3.36
C LEU A 241 5.56 -10.34 4.03
N LEU A 242 6.42 -9.48 4.58
CA LEU A 242 6.01 -8.20 5.17
C LEU A 242 5.39 -7.27 4.12
N LEU A 243 6.00 -7.17 2.93
CA LEU A 243 5.45 -6.39 1.81
C LEU A 243 4.10 -6.93 1.33
N LEU A 244 3.95 -8.26 1.23
CA LEU A 244 2.67 -8.90 0.90
C LEU A 244 1.61 -8.62 1.98
N LEU A 245 2.00 -8.65 3.26
CA LEU A 245 1.09 -8.33 4.35
C LEU A 245 0.63 -6.87 4.28
N ILE A 246 1.56 -5.93 4.06
CA ILE A 246 1.23 -4.51 3.86
C ILE A 246 0.30 -4.35 2.66
N MET A 247 0.57 -5.04 1.56
CA MET A 247 -0.30 -5.03 0.38
C MET A 247 -1.70 -5.53 0.72
N VAL A 248 -1.86 -6.65 1.41
CA VAL A 248 -3.18 -7.14 1.84
C VAL A 248 -3.89 -6.10 2.70
N VAL A 249 -3.19 -5.47 3.65
CA VAL A 249 -3.74 -4.40 4.50
C VAL A 249 -4.25 -3.23 3.67
N VAL A 250 -3.45 -2.74 2.73
CA VAL A 250 -3.82 -1.62 1.83
C VAL A 250 -4.99 -2.00 0.92
N LEU A 251 -4.93 -3.18 0.28
CA LEU A 251 -5.95 -3.64 -0.66
C LEU A 251 -7.32 -3.89 -0.02
N THR A 252 -7.34 -4.13 1.29
CA THR A 252 -8.54 -4.42 2.08
C THR A 252 -8.87 -3.33 3.10
N ALA A 253 -8.18 -2.18 3.05
CA ALA A 253 -8.25 -1.10 4.06
C ALA A 253 -9.68 -0.66 4.40
N ASP A 254 -10.49 -0.49 3.35
CA ASP A 254 -11.88 -0.03 3.33
C ASP A 254 -12.92 -1.12 3.62
N LEU A 255 -12.51 -2.40 3.66
CA LEU A 255 -13.39 -3.46 4.09
C LEU A 255 -13.54 -3.40 5.62
N GLU A 256 -14.78 -3.24 6.10
CA GLU A 256 -15.06 -3.37 7.54
C GLU A 256 -14.73 -4.80 7.99
N PRO A 257 -13.79 -4.98 8.93
CA PRO A 257 -13.46 -6.31 9.42
C PRO A 257 -14.64 -6.86 10.24
N ARG A 258 -15.37 -7.81 9.67
CA ARG A 258 -16.40 -8.55 10.41
C ARG A 258 -15.72 -9.58 11.28
N HIS A 259 -16.04 -9.58 12.57
CA HIS A 259 -15.71 -10.72 13.44
C HIS A 259 -16.50 -11.94 12.94
N PRO A 260 -15.85 -12.95 12.34
CA PRO A 260 -16.53 -14.15 11.85
C PRO A 260 -17.25 -14.90 12.99
N ALA A 261 -16.75 -14.70 14.22
CA ALA A 261 -17.25 -15.28 15.45
C ALA A 261 -18.34 -14.47 16.18
N ALA A 262 -18.69 -13.26 15.71
CA ALA A 262 -19.65 -12.41 16.41
C ALA A 262 -21.03 -13.09 16.50
N GLY A 263 -21.46 -13.43 17.72
CA GLY A 263 -22.74 -14.07 17.98
C GLY A 263 -22.77 -15.60 17.79
N LEU A 264 -21.62 -16.26 17.63
CA LEU A 264 -21.53 -17.72 17.61
C LEU A 264 -21.39 -18.27 19.04
N ARG A 265 -22.34 -19.11 19.47
CA ARG A 265 -22.24 -19.88 20.74
C ARG A 265 -21.30 -21.10 20.62
N LEU A 266 -20.81 -21.41 19.41
CA LEU A 266 -20.01 -22.61 19.10
C LEU A 266 -18.76 -22.78 20.00
N ALA A 267 -18.13 -21.69 20.44
CA ALA A 267 -16.91 -21.78 21.25
C ALA A 267 -17.12 -22.39 22.65
N ARG A 268 -18.37 -22.43 23.14
CA ARG A 268 -18.71 -23.00 24.45
C ARG A 268 -19.11 -24.47 24.38
N GLU A 269 -19.20 -25.06 23.19
CA GLU A 269 -19.59 -26.46 23.04
C GLU A 269 -18.36 -27.39 23.03
N PRO A 270 -18.23 -28.30 24.00
CA PRO A 270 -17.07 -29.21 24.10
C PRO A 270 -16.94 -30.12 22.88
N ALA A 271 -18.06 -30.46 22.22
CA ALA A 271 -18.08 -31.25 21.00
C ALA A 271 -17.31 -30.59 19.83
N THR A 272 -17.30 -29.25 19.76
CA THR A 272 -16.59 -28.52 18.71
C THR A 272 -15.07 -28.59 18.91
N TRP A 273 -14.62 -28.53 20.16
CA TRP A 273 -13.20 -28.68 20.52
C TRP A 273 -12.70 -30.11 20.35
N LEU A 274 -13.49 -31.09 20.79
CA LEU A 274 -13.19 -32.51 20.55
C LEU A 274 -13.11 -32.81 19.06
N GLY A 275 -14.03 -32.27 18.26
CA GLY A 275 -13.97 -32.36 16.80
C GLY A 275 -12.70 -31.74 16.22
N ALA A 276 -12.34 -30.52 16.60
CA ALA A 276 -11.13 -29.85 16.12
C ALA A 276 -9.85 -30.62 16.49
N LEU A 277 -9.76 -31.14 17.72
CA LEU A 277 -8.63 -31.95 18.19
C LEU A 277 -8.53 -33.28 17.45
N LEU A 278 -9.65 -33.96 17.21
CA LEU A 278 -9.68 -35.18 16.40
C LEU A 278 -9.20 -34.91 14.97
N LEU A 279 -9.68 -33.84 14.34
CA LEU A 279 -9.26 -33.44 13.00
C LEU A 279 -7.76 -33.15 12.92
N ALA A 280 -7.23 -32.43 13.92
CA ALA A 280 -5.80 -32.17 14.05
C ALA A 280 -4.98 -33.46 14.23
N ALA A 281 -5.46 -34.40 15.06
CA ALA A 281 -4.81 -35.68 15.27
C ALA A 281 -4.78 -36.53 13.98
N VAL A 282 -5.87 -36.51 13.20
CA VAL A 282 -5.92 -37.19 11.90
C VAL A 282 -4.98 -36.52 10.90
N GLU A 283 -4.90 -35.19 10.83
CA GLU A 283 -3.92 -34.49 9.98
C GLU A 283 -2.48 -34.91 10.32
N VAL A 284 -2.12 -34.89 11.61
CA VAL A 284 -0.80 -35.33 12.08
C VAL A 284 -0.55 -36.79 11.71
N GLY A 285 -1.52 -37.67 11.93
CA GLY A 285 -1.40 -39.09 11.60
C GLY A 285 -1.18 -39.35 10.11
N VAL A 286 -1.94 -38.69 9.24
CA VAL A 286 -1.81 -38.85 7.78
C VAL A 286 -0.48 -38.31 7.28
N VAL A 287 -0.06 -37.13 7.72
CA VAL A 287 1.24 -36.56 7.32
C VAL A 287 2.38 -37.44 7.81
N TYR A 288 2.29 -37.98 9.03
CA TYR A 288 3.29 -38.92 9.54
C TYR A 288 3.38 -40.20 8.70
N MET A 289 2.23 -40.80 8.35
CA MET A 289 2.18 -42.02 7.54
C MET A 289 2.75 -41.83 6.12
N ASP A 290 2.54 -40.65 5.53
CA ASP A 290 3.15 -40.25 4.26
C ASP A 290 4.67 -40.10 4.38
N GLN A 291 5.15 -39.41 5.43
CA GLN A 291 6.58 -39.20 5.67
C GLN A 291 7.36 -40.51 5.90
N VAL A 292 6.76 -41.47 6.60
CA VAL A 292 7.36 -42.79 6.86
C VAL A 292 7.10 -43.77 5.71
N ARG A 293 6.45 -43.32 4.62
CA ARG A 293 6.13 -44.11 3.41
C ARG A 293 5.30 -45.36 3.68
N ILE A 294 4.50 -45.35 4.73
CA ILE A 294 3.59 -46.46 5.09
C ILE A 294 2.35 -46.40 4.20
N LEU A 295 1.86 -45.20 3.91
CA LEU A 295 0.69 -44.98 3.06
C LEU A 295 0.85 -43.66 2.29
N ALA A 296 0.89 -43.72 0.96
CA ALA A 296 0.98 -42.54 0.10
C ALA A 296 -0.41 -41.89 -0.06
N LEU A 297 -0.82 -41.11 0.94
CA LEU A 297 -2.05 -40.32 0.88
C LEU A 297 -1.70 -38.88 0.55
N GLU A 298 -2.23 -38.34 -0.55
CA GLU A 298 -2.17 -36.90 -0.78
C GLU A 298 -3.00 -36.15 0.29
N PRO A 299 -2.42 -35.22 1.06
CA PRO A 299 -3.13 -34.49 2.12
C PRO A 299 -4.37 -33.72 1.64
N GLY A 300 -4.45 -33.41 0.33
CA GLY A 300 -5.59 -32.72 -0.27
C GLY A 300 -6.92 -33.46 -0.11
N TRP A 301 -6.93 -34.80 -0.14
CA TRP A 301 -8.14 -35.59 0.05
C TRP A 301 -8.67 -35.53 1.48
N LEU A 302 -7.76 -35.45 2.45
CA LEU A 302 -8.10 -35.22 3.85
C LEU A 302 -8.79 -33.86 4.02
N TYR A 303 -8.18 -32.81 3.46
CA TYR A 303 -8.76 -31.47 3.51
C TYR A 303 -10.12 -31.42 2.81
N ALA A 304 -10.30 -32.14 1.69
CA ALA A 304 -11.58 -32.25 1.00
C ALA A 304 -12.67 -32.92 1.86
N ALA A 305 -12.33 -34.02 2.54
CA ALA A 305 -13.24 -34.68 3.48
C ALA A 305 -13.64 -33.73 4.63
N PHE A 306 -12.69 -32.95 5.15
CA PHE A 306 -12.94 -31.97 6.19
C PHE A 306 -13.75 -30.77 5.73
N ALA A 307 -13.47 -30.27 4.52
CA ALA A 307 -14.26 -29.21 3.90
C ALA A 307 -15.70 -29.68 3.66
N LEU A 308 -15.90 -30.92 3.21
CA LEU A 308 -17.23 -31.52 3.08
C LEU A 308 -17.94 -31.60 4.43
N LEU A 309 -17.27 -32.09 5.49
CA LEU A 309 -17.86 -32.12 6.84
C LEU A 309 -18.19 -30.71 7.36
N ALA A 310 -17.32 -29.73 7.12
CA ALA A 310 -17.57 -28.33 7.49
C ALA A 310 -18.74 -27.72 6.70
N LEU A 311 -18.91 -28.09 5.44
CA LEU A 311 -20.03 -27.69 4.57
C LEU A 311 -21.35 -28.35 4.96
N LEU A 312 -21.33 -29.58 5.48
CA LEU A 312 -22.53 -30.32 5.91
C LEU A 312 -23.06 -29.83 7.27
N ARG A 313 -22.20 -29.29 8.13
CA ARG A 313 -22.54 -28.77 9.47
C ARG A 313 -23.65 -27.68 9.47
N PRO A 314 -23.63 -26.65 8.61
CA PRO A 314 -24.70 -25.67 8.54
C PRO A 314 -26.05 -26.23 8.04
N LEU A 315 -26.08 -27.37 7.35
CA LEU A 315 -27.33 -28.03 6.96
C LEU A 315 -28.08 -28.62 8.18
N GLN A 316 -27.37 -28.89 9.27
CA GLN A 316 -27.94 -29.44 10.52
C GLN A 316 -28.25 -28.36 11.57
N ALA A 317 -27.53 -27.22 11.55
CA ALA A 317 -27.58 -26.18 12.59
C ALA A 317 -28.18 -24.83 12.12
N GLY A 318 -28.63 -24.72 10.87
CA GLY A 318 -29.25 -23.53 10.29
C GLY A 318 -28.29 -22.64 9.48
N PRO A 319 -28.83 -21.75 8.62
CA PRO A 319 -28.07 -21.05 7.57
C PRO A 319 -27.31 -19.86 8.15
N ARG A 320 -26.16 -20.10 8.78
CA ARG A 320 -25.18 -19.03 9.04
C ARG A 320 -23.92 -19.28 8.20
N PRO A 321 -23.89 -18.81 6.93
CA PRO A 321 -22.74 -18.96 6.02
C PRO A 321 -21.45 -18.26 6.49
N VAL A 322 -21.51 -17.55 7.63
CA VAL A 322 -20.37 -16.87 8.26
C VAL A 322 -19.38 -17.89 8.86
N VAL A 323 -19.84 -19.08 9.26
CA VAL A 323 -18.99 -20.07 9.97
C VAL A 323 -17.99 -20.76 9.06
N THR A 324 -18.26 -20.88 7.76
CA THR A 324 -17.37 -21.57 6.80
C THR A 324 -16.58 -20.61 5.92
N GLY A 325 -16.80 -19.30 6.07
CA GLY A 325 -16.13 -18.31 5.22
C GLY A 325 -16.68 -18.23 3.79
N LEU A 326 -17.86 -18.79 3.53
CA LEU A 326 -18.46 -18.83 2.19
C LEU A 326 -19.33 -17.60 1.91
N SER A 327 -19.06 -16.50 2.60
CA SER A 327 -19.83 -15.28 2.41
C SER A 327 -19.65 -14.76 0.98
N PRO A 328 -20.74 -14.45 0.24
CA PRO A 328 -20.64 -13.85 -1.10
C PRO A 328 -20.34 -12.35 -1.03
N ARG A 329 -19.88 -11.82 0.12
CA ARG A 329 -19.64 -10.38 0.30
C ARG A 329 -18.29 -10.04 -0.32
N TYR A 330 -18.30 -9.17 -1.33
CA TYR A 330 -17.13 -8.76 -2.13
C TYR A 330 -16.42 -9.93 -2.85
N PRO A 331 -17.14 -10.76 -3.62
CA PRO A 331 -16.60 -11.99 -4.20
C PRO A 331 -15.53 -11.67 -5.24
N TRP A 332 -15.80 -10.68 -6.10
CA TRP A 332 -14.86 -10.22 -7.12
C TRP A 332 -13.56 -9.69 -6.52
N ARG A 333 -13.67 -8.84 -5.50
CA ARG A 333 -12.49 -8.23 -4.86
C ARG A 333 -11.66 -9.26 -4.10
N SER A 334 -12.30 -10.23 -3.46
CA SER A 334 -11.63 -11.35 -2.80
C SER A 334 -10.82 -12.18 -3.80
N LEU A 335 -11.38 -12.46 -4.99
CA LEU A 335 -10.69 -13.17 -6.05
C LEU A 335 -9.51 -12.37 -6.61
N VAL A 336 -9.67 -11.05 -6.83
CA VAL A 336 -8.60 -10.18 -7.33
C VAL A 336 -7.43 -10.09 -6.34
N VAL A 337 -7.71 -9.86 -5.05
CA VAL A 337 -6.66 -9.80 -4.03
C VAL A 337 -5.99 -11.17 -3.88
N GLY A 338 -6.76 -12.26 -3.89
CA GLY A 338 -6.22 -13.62 -3.89
C GLY A 338 -5.33 -13.92 -5.10
N LEU A 339 -5.72 -13.45 -6.28
CA LEU A 339 -4.93 -13.60 -7.50
C LEU A 339 -3.62 -12.81 -7.42
N LEU A 340 -3.66 -11.55 -6.96
CA LEU A 340 -2.46 -10.72 -6.79
C LEU A 340 -1.49 -11.33 -5.78
N VAL A 341 -1.99 -11.76 -4.62
CA VAL A 341 -1.18 -12.44 -3.59
C VAL A 341 -0.63 -13.76 -4.13
N GLY A 342 -1.43 -14.53 -4.87
CA GLY A 342 -1.01 -15.79 -5.48
C GLY A 342 0.07 -15.61 -6.55
N VAL A 343 -0.08 -14.64 -7.44
CA VAL A 343 0.90 -14.32 -8.49
C VAL A 343 2.19 -13.78 -7.88
N LEU A 344 2.11 -12.89 -6.89
CA LEU A 344 3.31 -12.39 -6.22
C LEU A 344 3.99 -13.45 -5.35
N GLY A 345 3.21 -14.31 -4.70
CA GLY A 345 3.73 -15.49 -3.99
C GLY A 345 4.37 -16.49 -4.94
N PHE A 346 3.80 -16.71 -6.12
CA PHE A 346 4.36 -17.52 -7.21
C PHE A 346 5.72 -16.96 -7.66
N LEU A 347 5.80 -15.65 -7.89
CA LEU A 347 7.05 -14.98 -8.27
C LEU A 347 8.08 -15.00 -7.13
N GLY A 348 7.64 -14.88 -5.88
CA GLY A 348 8.51 -14.95 -4.69
C GLY A 348 9.02 -16.35 -4.37
N ALA A 349 8.24 -17.40 -4.66
CA ALA A 349 8.67 -18.78 -4.54
C ALA A 349 9.71 -19.16 -5.61
N ALA A 350 9.70 -18.47 -6.76
CA ALA A 350 10.65 -18.62 -7.84
C ALA A 350 11.99 -17.88 -7.57
N LEU A 351 12.62 -18.13 -6.41
CA LEU A 351 13.99 -17.67 -6.11
C LEU A 351 15.04 -18.21 -7.11
N ARG A 352 14.66 -19.16 -7.96
CA ARG A 352 15.35 -19.54 -9.19
C ARG A 352 14.44 -19.16 -10.37
N LEU A 353 14.99 -18.40 -11.33
CA LEU A 353 14.32 -18.17 -12.61
C LEU A 353 14.04 -19.55 -13.24
N PRO A 354 12.77 -19.91 -13.48
CA PRO A 354 12.44 -21.18 -14.10
C PRO A 354 13.11 -21.25 -15.47
N GLN A 355 13.76 -22.38 -15.77
CA GLN A 355 14.46 -22.59 -17.04
C GLN A 355 13.48 -22.84 -18.20
N GLY A 356 12.22 -23.17 -17.86
CA GLY A 356 11.12 -23.35 -18.78
C GLY A 356 9.83 -23.73 -18.03
N ILE A 357 8.75 -23.84 -18.79
CA ILE A 357 7.51 -24.46 -18.34
C ILE A 357 7.58 -25.91 -18.79
N ASP A 358 7.22 -26.85 -17.91
CA ASP A 358 7.22 -28.27 -18.25
C ASP A 358 6.18 -28.53 -19.36
N ALA A 359 6.66 -28.68 -20.59
CA ALA A 359 5.83 -28.81 -21.77
C ALA A 359 5.09 -30.16 -21.81
N ASP A 360 5.66 -31.19 -21.17
CA ASP A 360 5.06 -32.53 -21.10
C ASP A 360 3.85 -32.59 -20.15
N ALA A 361 3.69 -31.58 -19.28
CA ALA A 361 2.54 -31.45 -18.38
C ALA A 361 1.32 -30.76 -19.03
N THR A 362 1.44 -30.18 -20.23
CA THR A 362 0.41 -29.31 -20.86
C THR A 362 -0.97 -29.95 -21.02
N ALA A 363 -1.04 -31.25 -21.30
CA ALA A 363 -2.30 -31.98 -21.40
C ALA A 363 -3.04 -32.12 -20.04
N GLY A 364 -2.32 -31.97 -18.92
CA GLY A 364 -2.83 -32.11 -17.56
C GLY A 364 -3.12 -30.80 -16.82
N TRP A 365 -2.87 -29.64 -17.44
CA TRP A 365 -3.02 -28.34 -16.77
C TRP A 365 -4.42 -28.08 -16.20
N PRO A 366 -5.53 -28.34 -16.92
CA PRO A 366 -6.86 -28.10 -16.38
C PRO A 366 -7.12 -28.94 -15.12
N LEU A 367 -6.67 -30.19 -15.12
CA LEU A 367 -6.81 -31.10 -13.99
C LEU A 367 -5.92 -30.66 -12.81
N LEU A 368 -4.68 -30.25 -13.08
CA LEU A 368 -3.73 -29.75 -12.08
C LEU A 368 -4.21 -28.45 -11.44
N LEU A 369 -4.74 -27.52 -12.23
CA LEU A 369 -5.36 -26.29 -11.75
C LEU A 369 -6.62 -26.60 -10.94
N ALA A 370 -7.49 -27.53 -11.41
CA ALA A 370 -8.66 -27.95 -10.66
C ALA A 370 -8.27 -28.58 -9.31
N GLN A 371 -7.25 -29.45 -9.29
CA GLN A 371 -6.70 -30.03 -8.06
C GLN A 371 -6.12 -28.94 -7.14
N GLY A 372 -5.36 -27.99 -7.70
CA GLY A 372 -4.77 -26.87 -6.98
C GLY A 372 -5.83 -25.98 -6.34
N PHE A 373 -6.84 -25.55 -7.10
CA PHE A 373 -7.87 -24.64 -6.60
C PHE A 373 -8.88 -25.33 -5.70
N LEU A 374 -9.34 -26.55 -6.02
CA LEU A 374 -10.41 -27.22 -5.26
C LEU A 374 -9.88 -27.98 -4.05
N LEU A 375 -8.83 -28.78 -4.22
CA LEU A 375 -8.33 -29.66 -3.16
C LEU A 375 -7.29 -28.97 -2.27
N GLN A 376 -6.33 -28.26 -2.86
CA GLN A 376 -5.24 -27.62 -2.10
C GLN A 376 -5.54 -26.18 -1.67
N GLY A 377 -6.35 -25.47 -2.46
CA GLY A 377 -6.80 -24.11 -2.15
C GLY A 377 -8.03 -24.14 -1.28
N PHE A 378 -9.18 -24.43 -1.91
CA PHE A 378 -10.50 -24.31 -1.30
C PHE A 378 -10.67 -25.20 -0.07
N ALA A 379 -10.38 -26.49 -0.18
CA ALA A 379 -10.59 -27.40 0.94
C ALA A 379 -9.71 -27.05 2.15
N THR A 380 -8.45 -26.70 1.92
CA THR A 380 -7.51 -26.30 2.97
C THR A 380 -7.89 -24.95 3.60
N GLU A 381 -8.41 -24.00 2.83
CA GLU A 381 -8.94 -22.74 3.37
C GLU A 381 -10.22 -22.94 4.18
N VAL A 382 -11.16 -23.76 3.71
CA VAL A 382 -12.38 -24.08 4.48
C VAL A 382 -12.00 -24.73 5.82
N TYR A 383 -11.05 -25.67 5.81
CA TYR A 383 -10.57 -26.31 7.04
C TYR A 383 -9.81 -25.33 7.95
N ARG A 384 -8.75 -24.69 7.46
CA ARG A 384 -7.88 -23.89 8.33
C ARG A 384 -8.47 -22.53 8.69
N ARG A 385 -9.21 -21.88 7.78
CA ARG A 385 -9.77 -20.52 7.99
C ARG A 385 -11.21 -20.60 8.43
N GLY A 386 -12.04 -21.32 7.67
CA GLY A 386 -13.44 -21.53 8.01
C GLY A 386 -13.63 -22.21 9.36
N LEU A 387 -12.94 -23.33 9.62
CA LEU A 387 -13.13 -24.06 10.87
C LEU A 387 -12.15 -23.63 11.97
N LEU A 388 -10.84 -23.73 11.73
CA LEU A 388 -9.82 -23.64 12.78
C LEU A 388 -9.59 -22.19 13.27
N GLN A 389 -9.49 -21.22 12.35
CA GLN A 389 -9.36 -19.80 12.73
C GLN A 389 -10.65 -19.24 13.36
N VAL A 390 -11.84 -19.53 12.80
CA VAL A 390 -13.11 -19.04 13.37
C VAL A 390 -13.36 -19.59 14.77
N THR A 391 -13.08 -20.88 15.01
CA THR A 391 -13.21 -21.48 16.35
C THR A 391 -12.27 -20.85 17.37
N LEU A 392 -11.01 -20.60 17.00
CA LEU A 392 -10.05 -19.89 17.86
C LEU A 392 -10.47 -18.44 18.14
N GLN A 393 -10.92 -17.71 17.12
CA GLN A 393 -11.42 -16.34 17.29
C GLN A 393 -12.67 -16.28 18.16
N ALA A 394 -13.52 -17.31 18.10
CA ALA A 394 -14.72 -17.41 18.92
C ALA A 394 -14.41 -17.73 20.39
N ALA A 395 -13.35 -18.48 20.66
CA ALA A 395 -12.99 -18.88 22.01
C ALA A 395 -12.06 -17.89 22.73
N ALA A 396 -11.04 -17.38 22.03
CA ALA A 396 -10.00 -16.53 22.61
C ALA A 396 -10.15 -15.03 22.22
N GLY A 397 -11.14 -14.70 21.39
CA GLY A 397 -11.32 -13.37 20.82
C GLY A 397 -10.53 -13.15 19.53
N ARG A 398 -10.90 -12.13 18.75
CA ARG A 398 -10.36 -11.91 17.38
C ARG A 398 -8.86 -11.79 17.32
N ARG A 399 -8.26 -10.91 18.14
CA ARG A 399 -6.81 -10.64 18.09
C ARG A 399 -5.99 -11.89 18.43
N VAL A 400 -6.42 -12.62 19.45
CA VAL A 400 -5.75 -13.84 19.91
C VAL A 400 -5.95 -14.98 18.91
N GLY A 401 -7.16 -15.16 18.37
CA GLY A 401 -7.41 -16.18 17.34
C GLY A 401 -6.68 -15.93 16.01
N LEU A 402 -6.53 -14.66 15.61
CA LEU A 402 -5.70 -14.26 14.45
C LEU A 402 -4.23 -14.61 14.66
N ALA A 403 -3.69 -14.38 15.87
CA ALA A 403 -2.30 -14.65 16.18
C ALA A 403 -2.01 -16.15 16.41
N LEU A 404 -2.94 -16.88 17.04
CA LEU A 404 -2.75 -18.30 17.37
C LEU A 404 -2.97 -19.23 16.18
N SER A 405 -3.86 -18.91 15.25
CA SER A 405 -4.18 -19.81 14.13
C SER A 405 -2.96 -20.13 13.23
N PRO A 406 -2.10 -19.18 12.83
CA PRO A 406 -0.90 -19.49 12.03
C PRO A 406 0.13 -20.28 12.82
N VAL A 407 0.30 -19.98 14.11
CA VAL A 407 1.21 -20.72 15.01
C VAL A 407 0.76 -22.17 15.15
N LEU A 408 -0.54 -22.41 15.34
CA LEU A 408 -1.09 -23.75 15.45
C LEU A 408 -0.88 -24.55 14.14
N VAL A 409 -1.05 -23.92 12.98
CA VAL A 409 -0.73 -24.56 11.69
C VAL A 409 0.76 -24.87 11.57
N GLY A 410 1.64 -23.98 12.05
CA GLY A 410 3.08 -24.23 12.16
C GLY A 410 3.39 -25.44 13.04
N LEU A 411 2.72 -25.59 14.19
CA LEU A 411 2.87 -26.76 15.06
C LEU A 411 2.37 -28.05 14.40
N LEU A 412 1.24 -28.00 13.70
CA LEU A 412 0.71 -29.14 12.92
C LEU A 412 1.65 -29.54 11.78
N TYR A 413 2.43 -28.59 11.24
CA TYR A 413 3.49 -28.88 10.28
C TYR A 413 4.68 -29.59 10.93
N ILE A 414 5.13 -29.12 12.09
CA ILE A 414 6.34 -29.60 12.79
C ILE A 414 6.14 -31.02 13.34
N LEU A 415 5.05 -31.23 14.08
CA LEU A 415 4.84 -32.42 14.90
C LEU A 415 5.02 -33.74 14.14
N PRO A 416 4.34 -34.00 13.00
CA PRO A 416 4.51 -35.27 12.28
C PRO A 416 5.89 -35.43 11.66
N ARG A 417 6.55 -34.33 11.27
CA ARG A 417 7.88 -34.35 10.64
C ARG A 417 8.98 -34.64 11.66
N VAL A 418 8.88 -34.08 12.86
CA VAL A 418 9.80 -34.38 13.96
C VAL A 418 9.63 -35.83 14.42
N LEU A 419 8.40 -36.35 14.47
CA LEU A 419 8.14 -37.76 14.79
C LEU A 419 8.75 -38.72 13.75
N ALA A 420 8.72 -38.34 12.46
CA ALA A 420 9.32 -39.13 11.39
C ALA A 420 10.86 -38.98 11.32
N GLN A 421 11.38 -37.79 11.62
CA GLN A 421 12.81 -37.47 11.52
C GLN A 421 13.30 -36.67 12.75
N PRO A 422 13.55 -37.33 13.89
CA PRO A 422 13.87 -36.65 15.15
C PRO A 422 15.14 -35.80 15.07
N ALA A 423 16.11 -36.19 14.25
CA ALA A 423 17.38 -35.49 14.10
C ALA A 423 17.24 -34.09 13.45
N ALA A 424 16.16 -33.83 12.70
CA ALA A 424 15.93 -32.57 11.99
C ALA A 424 15.16 -31.53 12.82
N TRP A 425 14.86 -31.80 14.10
CA TRP A 425 13.98 -30.97 14.92
C TRP A 425 14.34 -29.47 15.01
N PRO A 426 15.62 -29.02 15.04
CA PRO A 426 15.93 -27.61 15.13
C PRO A 426 15.60 -26.86 13.83
N GLN A 427 15.87 -27.50 12.69
CA GLN A 427 15.57 -26.95 11.37
C GLN A 427 14.06 -26.92 11.13
N LEU A 428 13.36 -27.98 11.49
CA LEU A 428 11.90 -28.07 11.37
C LEU A 428 11.17 -27.07 12.26
N LEU A 429 11.68 -26.79 13.47
CA LEU A 429 11.15 -25.72 14.32
C LEU A 429 11.27 -24.36 13.66
N ALA A 430 12.44 -24.03 13.13
CA ALA A 430 12.67 -22.77 12.43
C ALA A 430 11.76 -22.65 11.20
N GLU A 431 11.61 -23.72 10.42
CA GLU A 431 10.74 -23.76 9.25
C GLU A 431 9.26 -23.61 9.62
N GLY A 432 8.76 -24.38 10.60
CA GLY A 432 7.36 -24.35 10.98
C GLY A 432 6.93 -23.08 11.71
N LEU A 433 7.75 -22.57 12.64
CA LEU A 433 7.41 -21.38 13.43
C LEU A 433 7.71 -20.07 12.70
N LEU A 434 8.66 -20.05 11.76
CA LEU A 434 8.96 -18.83 10.99
C LEU A 434 8.32 -18.90 9.61
N LEU A 435 8.70 -19.86 8.76
CA LEU A 435 8.27 -19.86 7.36
C LEU A 435 6.78 -20.18 7.23
N VAL A 436 6.33 -21.27 7.85
CA VAL A 436 4.92 -21.71 7.76
C VAL A 436 4.02 -20.74 8.51
N ALA A 437 4.30 -20.42 9.78
CA ALA A 437 3.45 -19.51 10.54
C ALA A 437 3.36 -18.10 9.93
N LEU A 438 4.47 -17.52 9.42
CA LEU A 438 4.41 -16.21 8.77
C LEU A 438 3.64 -16.26 7.44
N GLY A 439 3.83 -17.29 6.62
CA GLY A 439 3.05 -17.47 5.40
C GLY A 439 1.56 -17.61 5.69
N GLU A 440 1.21 -18.41 6.70
CA GLU A 440 -0.17 -18.61 7.14
C GLU A 440 -0.80 -17.34 7.73
N THR A 441 0.01 -16.41 8.27
CA THR A 441 -0.47 -15.11 8.76
C THR A 441 -1.09 -14.27 7.65
N ILE A 442 -0.52 -14.30 6.44
CA ILE A 442 -1.08 -13.58 5.28
C ILE A 442 -2.49 -14.09 4.98
N PHE A 443 -2.67 -15.41 4.89
CA PHE A 443 -3.97 -16.02 4.62
C PHE A 443 -4.97 -15.79 5.76
N ALA A 444 -4.51 -15.81 7.01
CA ALA A 444 -5.35 -15.55 8.16
C ALA A 444 -5.87 -14.10 8.18
N PHE A 445 -5.01 -13.15 7.83
CA PHE A 445 -5.37 -11.74 7.73
C PHE A 445 -6.27 -11.47 6.51
N LEU A 446 -5.94 -12.07 5.37
CA LEU A 446 -6.75 -12.00 4.16
C LEU A 446 -8.19 -12.47 4.44
N PHE A 447 -8.35 -13.59 5.14
CA PHE A 447 -9.64 -14.12 5.55
C PHE A 447 -10.39 -13.21 6.55
N ASP A 448 -9.70 -12.66 7.56
CA ASP A 448 -10.32 -11.75 8.55
C ASP A 448 -10.85 -10.46 7.89
N ARG A 449 -10.17 -9.99 6.83
CA ARG A 449 -10.54 -8.76 6.12
C ARG A 449 -11.62 -8.95 5.06
N THR A 450 -11.56 -10.05 4.31
CA THR A 450 -12.55 -10.32 3.25
C THR A 450 -13.79 -11.06 3.77
N GLY A 451 -13.65 -11.82 4.86
CA GLY A 451 -14.68 -12.74 5.35
C GLY A 451 -14.94 -13.93 4.39
N ALA A 452 -14.05 -14.15 3.43
CA ALA A 452 -14.23 -15.06 2.31
C ALA A 452 -13.02 -15.98 2.10
N VAL A 453 -13.24 -17.31 2.09
CA VAL A 453 -12.18 -18.30 1.80
C VAL A 453 -11.69 -18.27 0.35
N TRP A 454 -12.47 -17.66 -0.57
CA TRP A 454 -12.14 -17.58 -1.99
C TRP A 454 -10.78 -16.94 -2.27
N ALA A 455 -10.42 -15.89 -1.51
CA ALA A 455 -9.17 -15.17 -1.70
C ALA A 455 -7.95 -16.06 -1.39
N GLY A 456 -7.97 -16.76 -0.26
CA GLY A 456 -6.92 -17.72 0.09
C GLY A 456 -6.88 -18.92 -0.86
N SER A 457 -8.05 -19.35 -1.36
CA SER A 457 -8.18 -20.51 -2.25
C SER A 457 -7.48 -20.26 -3.58
N VAL A 458 -7.67 -19.06 -4.15
CA VAL A 458 -7.01 -18.65 -5.38
C VAL A 458 -5.49 -18.53 -5.17
N ALA A 459 -5.07 -17.86 -4.09
CA ALA A 459 -3.66 -17.67 -3.78
C ALA A 459 -2.93 -19.01 -3.58
N ARG A 460 -3.49 -19.94 -2.79
CA ARG A 460 -2.92 -21.28 -2.58
C ARG A 460 -2.95 -22.14 -3.84
N GLY A 461 -4.04 -22.10 -4.61
CA GLY A 461 -4.14 -22.85 -5.86
C GLY A 461 -3.06 -22.45 -6.86
N LEU A 462 -2.78 -21.15 -6.98
CA LEU A 462 -1.69 -20.62 -7.81
C LEU A 462 -0.31 -21.02 -7.30
N LEU A 463 -0.07 -20.97 -5.98
CA LEU A 463 1.18 -21.41 -5.38
C LEU A 463 1.44 -22.91 -5.61
N PHE A 464 0.40 -23.74 -5.47
CA PHE A 464 0.48 -25.17 -5.74
C PHE A 464 0.78 -25.45 -7.22
N ALA A 465 0.09 -24.74 -8.12
CA ALA A 465 0.36 -24.84 -9.56
C ALA A 465 1.80 -24.42 -9.89
N ALA A 466 2.32 -23.38 -9.24
CA ALA A 466 3.70 -22.92 -9.38
C ALA A 466 4.72 -24.04 -9.13
N GLN A 467 4.54 -24.75 -8.02
CA GLN A 467 5.50 -25.76 -7.58
C GLN A 467 5.57 -26.98 -8.50
N ARG A 468 4.50 -27.25 -9.27
CA ARG A 468 4.43 -28.41 -10.17
C ARG A 468 4.63 -28.06 -11.65
N LEU A 469 4.37 -26.82 -12.07
CA LEU A 469 4.48 -26.39 -13.46
C LEU A 469 5.84 -25.78 -13.82
N LEU A 470 6.57 -25.27 -12.83
CA LEU A 470 7.85 -24.61 -13.03
C LEU A 470 9.01 -25.60 -12.91
N VAL A 471 9.84 -25.67 -13.96
CA VAL A 471 11.09 -26.44 -13.96
C VAL A 471 12.23 -25.50 -13.56
N TYR A 472 12.95 -25.84 -12.48
CA TYR A 472 13.99 -24.99 -11.86
C TYR A 472 15.42 -25.42 -12.18
#